data_AF-V9LKH4-F1
#
_entry.id   AF-V9LKH4-F1
#
_cell.length_a   1.000
_cell.length_b   1.000
_cell.length_c   1.000
_cell.angle_alpha   90.00
_cell.angle_beta   90.00
_cell.angle_gamma   90.00
#
_symmetry.space_group_name_H-M   'P 1'
#
loop_
_entity.id
_entity.type
_entity.pdbx_description
1 polymer ?
#
loop_
_entity_poly.entity_id
_entity_poly.type
_entity_poly.pdbx_seq_one_letter_code
_entity_poly.pdbx_strand_id
1 'polypeptide(L)'
;MRRSGGDLFDPILLADKRFHGEGYQEGYNEGGHSGVIEGRRFGSINGAKIGSEVAFYSGFAFTWKCILQNNTDAKSRYRDEHSVLLSFLLCF
;
A
#
# COMPACT_ATOMS: atom_id res chain seq x y z
N MET A 1 -25.87 31.92 48.33
CA MET A 1 -25.22 31.64 47.03
C MET A 1 -23.83 31.08 47.28
N ARG A 2 -23.63 29.77 47.21
CA ARG A 2 -22.28 29.20 47.13
C ARG A 2 -21.78 29.46 45.71
N ARG A 3 -20.65 30.15 45.56
CA ARG A 3 -19.93 30.22 44.28
C ARG A 3 -19.49 28.80 43.95
N SER A 4 -20.25 28.14 43.08
CA SER A 4 -19.79 26.95 42.37
C SER A 4 -18.88 27.44 41.26
N GLY A 5 -17.62 27.65 41.59
CA GLY A 5 -16.58 28.01 40.65
C GLY A 5 -15.28 27.54 41.26
N GLY A 6 -14.54 26.70 40.53
CA GLY A 6 -13.27 26.14 40.98
C GLY A 6 -12.35 27.22 41.57
N ASP A 7 -11.52 26.81 42.51
CA ASP A 7 -10.54 27.66 43.15
C ASP A 7 -9.65 28.33 42.09
N LEU A 8 -9.18 29.55 42.36
CA LEU A 8 -8.31 30.33 41.47
C LEU A 8 -7.05 29.55 41.07
N PHE A 9 -6.62 28.62 41.92
CA PHE A 9 -5.46 27.77 41.71
C PHE A 9 -5.78 26.41 41.07
N ASP A 10 -7.06 26.03 40.88
CA ASP A 10 -7.46 24.76 40.24
C ASP A 10 -6.86 24.58 38.84
N PRO A 11 -6.78 25.62 37.98
CA PRO A 11 -6.15 25.47 36.66
C PRO A 11 -4.66 25.11 36.74
N ILE A 12 -3.95 25.56 37.79
CA ILE A 12 -2.53 25.29 38.00
C ILE A 12 -2.36 23.93 38.67
N LEU A 13 -3.16 23.64 39.70
CA LEU A 13 -3.10 22.40 40.47
C LEU A 13 -3.51 21.17 39.64
N LEU A 14 -4.48 21.35 38.74
CA LEU A 14 -4.99 20.29 37.86
C LEU A 14 -4.37 20.31 36.46
N ALA A 15 -3.40 21.21 36.21
CA ALA A 15 -2.73 21.36 34.91
C ALA A 15 -2.22 20.03 34.37
N ASP A 16 -1.52 19.26 35.19
CA ASP A 16 -0.95 17.95 34.80
C ASP A 16 -2.03 16.97 34.30
N LYS A 17 -3.12 16.82 35.05
CA LYS A 17 -4.25 15.95 34.66
C LYS A 17 -4.92 16.44 33.36
N ARG A 18 -5.06 17.75 33.19
CA ARG A 18 -5.66 18.34 31.99
C ARG A 18 -4.78 18.12 30.77
N PHE A 19 -3.51 18.47 30.84
CA PHE A 19 -2.57 18.33 29.73
C PHE A 19 -2.33 16.86 29.36
N HIS A 20 -2.37 15.94 30.32
CA HIS A 20 -2.29 14.51 30.01
C HIS A 20 -3.53 14.04 29.21
N GLY A 21 -4.74 14.43 29.63
CA GLY A 21 -5.96 14.09 28.90
C GLY A 21 -6.05 14.75 27.52
N GLU A 22 -5.76 16.05 27.46
CA GLU A 22 -5.75 16.84 26.22
C GLU A 22 -4.70 16.30 25.25
N GLY A 23 -3.48 16.04 25.71
CA GLY A 23 -2.40 15.51 24.88
C GLY A 23 -2.65 14.10 24.38
N TYR A 24 -3.24 13.21 25.19
CA TYR A 24 -3.66 11.89 24.71
C TYR A 24 -4.73 12.00 23.61
N GLN A 25 -5.74 12.85 23.81
CA GLN A 25 -6.84 12.98 22.87
C GLN A 25 -6.38 13.61 21.54
N GLU A 26 -5.52 14.62 21.61
CA GLU A 26 -4.90 15.25 20.45
C GLU A 26 -4.02 14.24 19.69
N GLY A 27 -3.09 13.58 20.40
CA GLY A 27 -2.22 12.57 19.79
C GLY A 27 -2.99 11.39 19.17
N TYR A 28 -4.07 10.94 19.80
CA TYR A 28 -4.94 9.90 19.24
C TYR A 28 -5.62 10.36 17.95
N ASN A 29 -6.17 11.57 17.94
CA ASN A 29 -6.88 12.12 16.79
C ASN A 29 -5.93 12.41 15.63
N GLU A 30 -4.79 13.04 15.89
CA GLU A 30 -3.79 13.37 14.86
C GLU A 30 -3.11 12.12 14.33
N GLY A 31 -2.73 11.20 15.21
CA GLY A 31 -2.13 9.92 14.83
C GLY A 31 -3.10 9.06 14.01
N GLY A 32 -4.37 9.02 14.40
CA GLY A 32 -5.42 8.32 13.65
C GLY A 32 -5.62 8.89 12.24
N HIS A 33 -5.76 10.22 12.13
CA HIS A 33 -5.90 10.87 10.82
C HIS A 33 -4.67 10.66 9.92
N SER A 34 -3.47 10.89 10.47
CA SER A 34 -2.22 10.74 9.73
C SER A 34 -2.00 9.31 9.28
N GLY A 35 -2.25 8.33 10.16
CA GLY A 35 -2.12 6.91 9.85
C GLY A 35 -3.04 6.44 8.72
N VAL A 36 -4.29 6.94 8.66
CA VAL A 36 -5.22 6.61 7.57
C VAL A 36 -4.74 7.17 6.23
N ILE A 37 -4.28 8.43 6.21
CA ILE A 37 -3.82 9.09 4.99
C ILE A 37 -2.55 8.41 4.48
N GLU A 38 -1.57 8.20 5.36
CA GLU A 38 -0.30 7.59 5.05
C GLU A 38 -0.49 6.13 4.60
N GLY A 39 -1.25 5.34 5.36
CA GLY A 39 -1.55 3.95 5.03
C GLY A 39 -2.22 3.81 3.66
N ARG A 40 -3.19 4.68 3.34
CA ARG A 40 -3.83 4.70 2.00
C ARG A 40 -2.83 5.03 0.90
N ARG A 41 -2.01 6.07 1.10
CA ARG A 41 -1.03 6.52 0.10
C ARG A 41 0.00 5.43 -0.19
N PHE A 42 0.61 4.86 0.84
CA PHE A 42 1.59 3.78 0.70
C PHE A 42 0.95 2.52 0.13
N GLY A 43 -0.24 2.14 0.61
CA GLY A 43 -0.98 1.00 0.08
C GLY A 43 -1.26 1.15 -1.42
N SER A 44 -1.68 2.32 -1.88
CA SER A 44 -1.95 2.57 -3.29
C SER A 44 -0.69 2.49 -4.17
N ILE A 45 0.40 3.14 -3.75
CA ILE A 45 1.65 3.17 -4.53
C ILE A 45 2.28 1.78 -4.58
N ASN A 46 2.41 1.12 -3.43
CA ASN A 46 3.06 -0.19 -3.34
C ASN A 46 2.18 -1.29 -3.93
N GLY A 47 0.86 -1.21 -3.72
CA GLY A 47 -0.09 -2.16 -4.28
C GLY A 47 -0.12 -2.10 -5.80
N ALA A 48 -0.10 -0.91 -6.40
CA ALA A 48 -0.02 -0.77 -7.86
C ALA A 48 1.29 -1.37 -8.42
N LYS A 49 2.42 -1.12 -7.76
CA LYS A 49 3.73 -1.67 -8.16
C LYS A 49 3.71 -3.20 -8.17
N ILE A 50 3.35 -3.83 -7.04
CA ILE A 50 3.29 -5.30 -6.93
C ILE A 50 2.26 -5.87 -7.89
N GLY A 51 1.08 -5.24 -8.00
CA GLY A 51 0.03 -5.67 -8.91
C GLY A 51 0.50 -5.68 -10.38
N SER A 52 1.26 -4.67 -10.80
CA SER A 52 1.81 -4.59 -12.16
C SER A 52 2.83 -5.69 -12.45
N GLU A 53 3.68 -6.02 -11.48
CA GLU A 53 4.68 -7.09 -11.60
C GLU A 53 4.01 -8.47 -11.67
N VAL A 54 3.04 -8.73 -10.79
CA VAL A 54 2.25 -9.97 -10.82
C VAL A 54 1.49 -10.12 -12.13
N ALA A 55 0.82 -9.05 -12.60
CA ALA A 55 0.08 -9.08 -13.85
C ALA A 55 1.00 -9.32 -15.06
N PHE A 56 2.18 -8.72 -15.09
CA PHE A 56 3.18 -8.94 -16.14
C PHE A 56 3.59 -10.41 -16.21
N TYR A 57 4.02 -11.00 -15.10
CA TYR A 57 4.46 -12.40 -15.08
C TYR A 57 3.31 -13.37 -15.37
N SER A 58 2.10 -13.08 -14.88
CA SER A 58 0.91 -13.88 -15.19
C SER A 58 0.57 -13.83 -16.68
N GLY A 59 0.56 -12.65 -17.29
CA GLY A 59 0.29 -12.47 -18.72
C GLY A 59 1.34 -13.15 -19.59
N PHE A 60 2.60 -13.09 -19.18
CA PHE A 60 3.70 -13.79 -19.84
C PHE A 60 3.52 -15.31 -19.79
N ALA A 61 3.31 -15.88 -18.59
CA ALA A 61 3.12 -17.32 -18.41
C ALA A 61 1.90 -17.82 -19.19
N PHE A 62 0.81 -17.04 -19.20
CA PHE A 62 -0.39 -17.34 -19.98
C PHE A 62 -0.10 -17.35 -21.48
N THR A 63 0.59 -16.34 -22.00
CA THR A 63 0.95 -16.24 -23.42
C THR A 63 1.81 -17.43 -23.84
N TRP A 64 2.82 -17.80 -23.06
CA TRP A 64 3.65 -18.97 -23.32
C TRP A 64 2.87 -20.27 -23.31
N LYS A 65 1.96 -20.43 -22.34
CA LYS A 65 1.08 -21.59 -22.29
C LYS A 65 0.25 -21.70 -23.57
N CYS A 66 -0.34 -20.60 -24.05
CA CYS A 66 -1.09 -20.58 -25.31
C CYS A 66 -0.21 -20.93 -26.52
N ILE A 67 0.99 -20.35 -26.62
CA ILE A 67 1.93 -20.65 -27.72
C ILE A 67 2.29 -22.14 -27.74
N LEU A 68 2.67 -22.71 -26.59
CA LEU A 68 3.04 -24.12 -26.49
C LEU A 68 1.87 -25.06 -26.79
N GLN A 69 0.66 -24.74 -26.30
CA GLN A 69 -0.55 -25.51 -26.59
C GLN A 69 -0.98 -25.42 -28.07
N ASN A 70 -0.76 -24.27 -28.72
CA ASN A 70 -1.03 -24.12 -30.16
C ASN A 70 0.05 -24.81 -31.02
N ASN A 71 1.30 -24.86 -30.55
CA ASN A 71 2.40 -25.53 -31.25
C ASN A 71 2.36 -27.06 -31.17
N THR A 72 1.61 -27.66 -30.23
CA THR A 72 1.36 -29.11 -30.25
C THR A 72 0.47 -29.55 -31.42
N ASP A 73 -0.24 -28.63 -32.08
CA ASP A 73 -1.13 -28.92 -33.22
C ASP A 73 -0.47 -28.65 -34.59
N ALA A 74 0.63 -27.86 -34.63
CA ALA A 74 1.30 -27.48 -35.89
C ALA A 74 2.81 -27.74 -35.83
N LYS A 75 3.21 -28.87 -36.42
CA LYS A 75 4.57 -29.38 -36.54
C LYS A 75 5.42 -28.56 -37.54
N SER A 76 5.67 -27.26 -37.32
CA SER A 76 6.64 -26.47 -38.12
C SER A 76 6.85 -25.02 -37.64
N ARG A 77 7.53 -24.75 -36.50
CA ARG A 77 7.90 -23.34 -36.21
C ARG A 77 9.03 -23.08 -35.20
N TYR A 78 10.09 -23.90 -35.19
CA TYR A 78 11.27 -23.72 -34.34
C TYR A 78 12.13 -22.45 -34.62
N ARG A 79 11.74 -21.60 -35.59
CA ARG A 79 12.51 -20.40 -35.96
C ARG A 79 12.06 -19.13 -35.21
N ASP A 80 10.86 -19.14 -34.63
CA ASP A 80 10.29 -17.95 -33.97
C ASP A 80 10.58 -17.93 -32.45
N GLU A 81 10.89 -19.08 -31.84
CA GLU A 81 11.14 -19.21 -30.38
C GLU A 81 12.39 -18.43 -29.92
N HIS A 82 13.47 -18.46 -30.72
CA HIS A 82 14.70 -17.73 -30.41
C HIS A 82 14.53 -16.21 -30.45
N SER A 83 13.65 -15.69 -31.32
CA SER A 83 13.42 -14.25 -31.41
C SER A 83 12.59 -13.73 -30.25
N VAL A 84 11.66 -14.53 -29.74
CA VAL A 84 10.83 -14.18 -28.58
C VAL A 84 11.64 -14.26 -27.29
N LEU A 85 12.51 -15.26 -27.13
CA LEU A 85 13.45 -15.33 -26.01
C LEU A 85 14.44 -14.16 -26.00
N LEU A 86 14.93 -13.73 -27.17
CA LEU A 86 15.75 -12.52 -27.28
C LEU A 86 14.98 -11.27 -26.87
N SER A 87 13.70 -11.14 -27.25
CA SER A 87 12.87 -10.02 -26.81
C SER A 87 12.65 -10.00 -25.30
N PHE A 88 12.65 -11.17 -24.65
CA PHE A 88 12.50 -11.30 -23.20
C PHE A 88 13.79 -10.93 -22.45
N LEU A 89 14.95 -11.33 -22.98
CA LEU A 89 16.28 -10.95 -22.47
C LEU A 89 16.64 -9.49 -22.74
N LEU A 90 15.98 -8.82 -23.69
CA LEU A 90 16.18 -7.40 -23.99
C LEU A 90 15.20 -6.48 -23.25
N CYS A 91 14.11 -7.03 -22.70
CA CYS A 91 13.14 -6.29 -21.88
C CYS A 91 13.47 -6.30 -20.37
N PHE A 92 14.53 -7.01 -19.96
CA PHE A 92 15.19 -6.93 -18.65
C PHE A 92 16.62 -6.45 -18.82
#